data_AF-A0A090WPE2-F1
#
_entry.id   AF-A0A090WPE2-F1
#
_cell.length_a   1.000
_cell.length_b   1.000
_cell.length_c   1.000
_cell.angle_alpha   90.00
_cell.angle_beta   90.00
_cell.angle_gamma   90.00
#
_symmetry.space_group_name_H-M   'P 1'
#
loop_
_entity.id
_entity.type
_entity.pdbx_description
1 polymer ?
#
loop_
_entity_poly.entity_id
_entity_poly.type
_entity_poly.pdbx_seq_one_letter_code
_entity_poly.pdbx_strand_id
1 'polypeptide(L)'
;MINRAQKLHLLSEMIAFAKHDKDIKNIEYNFLLGVAKQLEIEREDFEYLIKNPINYTHLKSHSERIVQFHRLVLLMNIEQEHGGGNNSKGVIKLYNFGLRMGLSHESITKVLYLMESFPNKIVPPDVLIDIFKTQYN
;
A
#
# COMPACT_ATOMS: atom_id res chain seq x y z
N MET A 1 2.12 17.05 10.34
CA MET A 1 0.76 16.52 10.17
C MET A 1 0.46 16.44 8.69
N ILE A 2 -0.09 15.31 8.24
CA ILE A 2 -0.51 15.10 6.85
C ILE A 2 -1.78 15.94 6.61
N ASN A 3 -1.81 16.76 5.57
CA ASN A 3 -2.98 17.58 5.23
C ASN A 3 -4.05 16.77 4.47
N ARG A 4 -5.25 17.33 4.32
CA ARG A 4 -6.37 16.65 3.64
C ARG A 4 -6.02 16.20 2.21
N ALA A 5 -5.31 17.05 1.44
CA ALA A 5 -4.91 16.70 0.09
C ALA A 5 -3.98 15.48 0.08
N GLN A 6 -2.99 15.43 0.96
CA GLN A 6 -2.09 14.27 1.08
C GLN A 6 -2.84 13.00 1.51
N LYS A 7 -3.81 13.11 2.41
CA LYS A 7 -4.69 11.98 2.79
C LYS A 7 -5.43 11.42 1.57
N LEU A 8 -6.03 12.29 0.74
CA LEU A 8 -6.70 11.86 -0.49
C LEU A 8 -5.73 11.20 -1.48
N HIS A 9 -4.53 11.74 -1.67
CA HIS A 9 -3.52 11.15 -2.56
C HIS A 9 -3.07 9.76 -2.09
N LEU A 10 -2.84 9.58 -0.79
CA LEU A 10 -2.50 8.29 -0.20
C LEU A 10 -3.58 7.25 -0.49
N LEU A 11 -4.85 7.61 -0.28
CA LEU A 11 -5.97 6.71 -0.53
C LEU A 11 -6.16 6.44 -2.03
N SER A 12 -6.02 7.46 -2.88
CA SER A 12 -6.07 7.34 -4.34
C SER A 12 -5.01 6.36 -4.87
N GLU A 13 -3.79 6.40 -4.32
CA GLU A 13 -2.73 5.47 -4.69
C GLU A 13 -3.10 4.03 -4.33
N MET A 14 -3.68 3.80 -3.15
CA MET A 14 -4.13 2.46 -2.75
C MET A 14 -5.27 1.95 -3.64
N ILE A 15 -6.19 2.83 -4.03
CA ILE A 15 -7.26 2.51 -4.99
C ILE A 15 -6.68 2.15 -6.35
N ALA A 16 -5.71 2.94 -6.85
CA ALA A 16 -5.04 2.68 -8.11
C ALA A 16 -4.26 1.35 -8.07
N PHE A 17 -3.64 1.04 -6.93
CA PHE A 17 -3.04 -0.27 -6.70
C PHE A 17 -4.10 -1.37 -6.80
N ALA A 18 -5.22 -1.28 -6.07
CA ALA A 18 -6.27 -2.31 -6.12
C ALA A 18 -6.85 -2.51 -7.54
N LYS A 19 -7.08 -1.40 -8.27
CA LYS A 19 -7.73 -1.40 -9.59
C LYS A 19 -6.85 -1.83 -10.76
N HIS A 20 -5.53 -1.94 -10.58
CA HIS A 20 -4.57 -1.96 -11.70
C HIS A 20 -4.97 -2.87 -12.88
N ASP A 21 -5.38 -4.11 -12.62
CA ASP A 21 -5.69 -5.11 -13.65
C ASP A 21 -7.10 -5.72 -13.51
N LYS A 22 -7.91 -5.22 -12.57
CA LYS A 22 -9.21 -5.83 -12.20
C LYS A 22 -10.09 -4.87 -11.41
N ASP A 23 -11.36 -5.24 -11.28
CA ASP A 23 -12.27 -4.57 -10.34
C ASP A 23 -11.91 -4.87 -8.88
N ILE A 24 -12.17 -3.89 -8.02
CA ILE A 24 -11.98 -4.00 -6.56
C ILE A 24 -13.00 -5.00 -6.01
N LYS A 25 -12.53 -6.04 -5.34
CA LYS A 25 -13.39 -7.02 -4.65
C LYS A 25 -13.95 -6.44 -3.35
N ASN A 26 -15.06 -6.99 -2.86
CA ASN A 26 -15.70 -6.53 -1.61
C ASN A 26 -14.73 -6.48 -0.41
N ILE A 27 -13.81 -7.43 -0.28
CA ILE A 27 -12.84 -7.44 0.82
C ILE A 27 -11.78 -6.33 0.68
N GLU A 28 -11.31 -6.07 -0.53
CA GLU A 28 -10.38 -4.97 -0.84
C GLU A 28 -11.08 -3.62 -0.62
N TYR A 29 -12.35 -3.49 -1.03
CA TYR A 29 -13.18 -2.32 -0.78
C TYR A 29 -13.34 -2.04 0.72
N ASN A 30 -13.67 -3.06 1.51
CA ASN A 30 -13.84 -2.90 2.97
C ASN A 30 -12.53 -2.46 3.65
N PHE A 31 -11.40 -3.00 3.21
CA PHE A 31 -10.10 -2.58 3.69
C PHE A 31 -9.82 -1.11 3.33
N LEU A 32 -10.01 -0.72 2.07
CA LEU A 32 -9.82 0.65 1.60
C LEU A 32 -10.74 1.64 2.32
N LEU A 33 -12.00 1.25 2.59
CA LEU A 33 -12.94 2.04 3.38
C LEU A 33 -12.48 2.17 4.85
N GLY A 34 -11.90 1.12 5.42
CA GLY A 34 -11.28 1.17 6.74
C GLY A 34 -10.13 2.18 6.80
N VAL A 35 -9.28 2.19 5.78
CA VAL A 35 -8.18 3.18 5.66
C VAL A 35 -8.73 4.59 5.47
N ALA A 36 -9.77 4.78 4.64
CA ALA A 36 -10.43 6.07 4.47
C ALA A 36 -10.90 6.64 5.82
N LYS A 37 -11.55 5.82 6.64
CA LYS A 37 -11.98 6.21 8.00
C LYS A 37 -10.81 6.61 8.90
N GLN A 38 -9.71 5.85 8.89
CA GLN A 38 -8.50 6.19 9.66
C GLN A 38 -7.85 7.50 9.20
N LEU A 39 -7.97 7.81 7.91
CA LEU A 39 -7.51 9.08 7.34
C LEU A 39 -8.53 10.21 7.53
N GLU A 40 -9.68 9.96 8.17
CA GLU A 40 -10.78 10.92 8.33
C GLU A 40 -11.29 11.44 6.97
N ILE A 41 -11.38 10.54 5.99
CA ILE A 41 -11.96 10.80 4.67
C ILE A 41 -13.40 10.28 4.70
N GLU A 42 -14.34 11.13 4.27
CA GLU A 42 -15.76 10.77 4.21
C GLU A 42 -16.00 9.68 3.16
N ARG A 43 -17.09 8.93 3.33
CA ARG A 43 -17.41 7.84 2.40
C ARG A 43 -17.64 8.39 0.99
N GLU A 44 -18.26 9.54 0.87
CA GLU A 44 -18.56 10.24 -0.37
C GLU A 44 -17.28 10.57 -1.15
N ASP A 45 -16.26 11.10 -0.46
CA ASP A 45 -14.94 11.34 -1.03
C ASP A 45 -14.26 10.02 -1.47
N PHE A 46 -14.35 8.97 -0.66
CA PHE A 46 -13.78 7.67 -0.99
C PHE A 46 -14.44 7.07 -2.25
N GLU A 47 -15.76 7.07 -2.33
CA GLU A 47 -16.51 6.64 -3.51
C GLU A 47 -16.16 7.47 -4.74
N TYR A 48 -15.97 8.78 -4.56
CA TYR A 48 -15.52 9.67 -5.62
C TYR A 48 -14.13 9.26 -6.12
N LEU A 49 -13.18 8.99 -5.22
CA LEU A 49 -11.81 8.55 -5.58
C LEU A 49 -11.78 7.20 -6.30
N ILE A 50 -12.70 6.27 -5.99
CA ILE A 50 -12.82 5.01 -6.73
C ILE A 50 -13.15 5.29 -8.21
N LYS A 51 -14.01 6.27 -8.48
CA LYS A 51 -14.45 6.62 -9.84
C LYS A 51 -13.46 7.55 -10.54
N ASN A 52 -12.85 8.46 -9.78
CA ASN A 52 -11.98 9.54 -10.25
C ASN A 52 -10.67 9.53 -9.45
N PRO A 53 -9.76 8.58 -9.73
CA PRO A 53 -8.48 8.53 -9.04
C PRO A 53 -7.69 9.81 -9.30
N ILE A 54 -7.19 10.41 -8.23
CA ILE A 54 -6.31 11.58 -8.29
C ILE A 54 -4.90 11.11 -8.60
N ASN A 55 -4.22 11.83 -9.50
CA ASN A 55 -2.84 11.58 -9.85
C ASN A 55 -1.92 11.74 -8.63
N TYR A 56 -0.93 10.86 -8.56
CA TYR A 56 0.06 10.82 -7.50
C TYR A 56 0.76 12.17 -7.29
N THR A 57 0.91 12.58 -6.03
CA THR A 57 1.84 13.63 -5.62
C THR A 57 2.88 13.02 -4.68
N HIS A 58 4.14 13.47 -4.80
CA HIS A 58 5.25 12.90 -4.04
C HIS A 58 5.03 12.96 -2.53
N LEU A 59 5.07 11.79 -1.88
CA LEU A 59 5.21 11.70 -0.43
C LEU A 59 6.53 12.35 -0.01
N LYS A 60 6.47 13.29 0.93
CA LYS A 60 7.58 14.21 1.20
C LYS A 60 8.65 13.56 2.05
N SER A 61 8.27 12.77 3.06
CA SER A 61 9.21 12.11 3.96
C SER A 61 9.47 10.66 3.60
N HIS A 62 10.63 10.15 3.99
CA HIS A 62 10.94 8.72 3.86
C HIS A 62 9.99 7.87 4.71
N SER A 63 9.69 8.30 5.95
CA SER A 63 8.76 7.61 6.85
C SER A 63 7.35 7.45 6.29
N GLU A 64 6.81 8.48 5.63
CA GLU A 64 5.49 8.38 4.97
C GLU A 64 5.49 7.33 3.86
N ARG A 65 6.57 7.23 3.09
CA ARG A 65 6.71 6.22 2.02
C ARG A 65 6.77 4.80 2.56
N ILE A 66 7.44 4.60 3.69
CA ILE A 66 7.48 3.29 4.38
C ILE A 66 6.08 2.88 4.83
N VAL A 67 5.37 3.77 5.52
CA VAL A 67 4.01 3.50 6.01
C VAL A 67 3.07 3.23 4.84
N GLN A 68 3.21 3.97 3.74
CA GLN A 68 2.40 3.72 2.55
C GLN A 68 2.73 2.38 1.91
N PHE A 69 4.00 2.03 1.78
CA PHE A 69 4.42 0.73 1.26
C PHE A 69 3.89 -0.43 2.11
N HIS A 70 3.87 -0.29 3.44
CA HIS A 70 3.23 -1.27 4.32
C HIS A 70 1.75 -1.47 4.02
N ARG A 71 1.01 -0.39 3.77
CA ARG A 71 -0.41 -0.50 3.39
C ARG A 71 -0.60 -1.25 2.07
N LEU A 72 0.30 -1.03 1.11
CA LEU A 72 0.29 -1.77 -0.16
C LEU A 72 0.63 -3.24 0.03
N VAL A 73 1.55 -3.57 0.93
CA VAL A 73 1.85 -4.96 1.36
C VAL A 73 0.59 -5.64 1.89
N LEU A 74 -0.13 -5.01 2.82
CA LEU A 74 -1.37 -5.55 3.38
C LEU A 74 -2.45 -5.74 2.30
N LEU A 75 -2.63 -4.75 1.42
CA LEU A 75 -3.61 -4.80 0.34
C LEU A 75 -3.29 -5.90 -0.68
N MET A 76 -2.01 -6.07 -1.03
CA MET A 76 -1.55 -7.17 -1.89
C MET A 76 -1.82 -8.52 -1.22
N ASN A 77 -1.62 -8.64 0.09
CA ASN A 77 -1.88 -9.91 0.78
C ASN A 77 -3.36 -10.29 0.74
N ILE A 78 -4.26 -9.33 1.01
CA ILE A 78 -5.72 -9.51 0.86
C ILE A 78 -6.07 -9.95 -0.57
N GLU A 79 -5.45 -9.29 -1.56
CA GLU A 79 -5.59 -9.66 -2.97
C GLU A 79 -5.12 -11.09 -3.23
N GLN A 80 -4.03 -11.59 -2.63
CA GLN A 80 -3.54 -12.95 -2.90
C GLN A 80 -4.38 -14.04 -2.23
N GLU A 81 -4.74 -13.84 -0.97
CA GLU A 81 -5.53 -14.81 -0.19
C GLU A 81 -6.94 -14.98 -0.73
N HIS A 82 -7.56 -13.90 -1.20
CA HIS A 82 -8.96 -13.88 -1.67
C HIS A 82 -9.10 -13.64 -3.18
N GLY A 83 -7.98 -13.49 -3.89
CA GLY A 83 -7.92 -13.14 -5.31
C GLY A 83 -8.08 -14.30 -6.27
N GLY A 84 -7.65 -15.50 -5.87
CA GLY A 84 -7.34 -16.58 -6.81
C GLY A 84 -6.17 -16.25 -7.76
N GLY A 85 -5.40 -15.20 -7.47
CA GLY A 85 -4.36 -14.66 -8.34
C GLY A 85 -3.00 -15.33 -8.15
N ASN A 86 -2.17 -15.29 -9.20
CA ASN A 86 -0.79 -15.75 -9.11
C ASN A 86 0.04 -14.81 -8.21
N ASN A 87 0.59 -15.35 -7.13
CA ASN A 87 1.45 -14.66 -6.15
C ASN A 87 2.52 -13.77 -6.82
N SER A 88 3.11 -14.24 -7.94
CA SER A 88 4.19 -13.51 -8.63
C SER A 88 3.75 -12.16 -9.21
N LYS A 89 2.51 -12.03 -9.73
CA LYS A 89 2.03 -10.77 -10.32
C LYS A 89 1.87 -9.68 -9.26
N GLY A 90 1.32 -10.04 -8.10
CA GLY A 90 1.18 -9.12 -6.96
C GLY A 90 2.53 -8.63 -6.45
N VAL A 91 3.50 -9.55 -6.33
CA VAL A 91 4.86 -9.22 -5.88
C VAL A 91 5.58 -8.27 -6.85
N ILE A 92 5.52 -8.53 -8.16
CA ILE A 92 6.13 -7.65 -9.18
C ILE A 92 5.50 -6.26 -9.16
N LYS A 93 4.17 -6.20 -9.04
CA LYS A 93 3.42 -4.95 -8.93
C LYS A 93 3.82 -4.15 -7.69
N LEU A 94 3.84 -4.79 -6.52
CA LEU A 94 4.27 -4.16 -5.26
C LEU A 94 5.71 -3.65 -5.34
N TYR A 95 6.60 -4.44 -5.92
CA TYR A 95 8.00 -4.07 -6.14
C TYR A 95 8.13 -2.79 -6.99
N ASN A 96 7.41 -2.72 -8.13
CA ASN A 96 7.42 -1.55 -9.00
C ASN A 96 6.84 -0.29 -8.33
N PHE A 97 5.80 -0.44 -7.50
CA PHE A 97 5.27 0.66 -6.70
C PHE A 97 6.29 1.15 -5.66
N GLY A 98 6.99 0.23 -4.97
CA GLY A 98 8.07 0.56 -4.06
C GLY A 98 9.15 1.43 -4.71
N LEU A 99 9.58 1.05 -5.91
CA LEU A 99 10.56 1.83 -6.69
C LEU A 99 10.04 3.21 -7.07
N ARG A 100 8.77 3.34 -7.50
CA ARG A 100 8.16 4.63 -7.86
C ARG A 100 8.04 5.58 -6.66
N MET A 101 7.88 5.03 -5.45
CA MET A 101 7.94 5.82 -4.22
C MET A 101 9.37 6.24 -3.87
N GLY A 102 10.40 5.69 -4.53
CA GLY A 102 11.80 5.96 -4.22
C GLY A 102 12.30 5.22 -2.99
N LEU A 103 11.74 4.04 -2.71
CA LEU A 103 12.31 3.07 -1.78
C LEU A 103 13.42 2.28 -2.50
N SER A 104 14.44 1.88 -1.76
CA SER A 104 15.57 1.15 -2.32
C SER A 104 15.18 -0.29 -2.70
N HIS A 105 15.86 -0.83 -3.70
CA HIS A 105 15.71 -2.24 -4.11
C HIS A 105 15.90 -3.20 -2.93
N GLU A 106 16.93 -2.95 -2.11
CA GLU A 106 17.27 -3.78 -0.96
C GLU A 106 16.14 -3.84 0.06
N SER A 107 15.60 -2.69 0.48
CA SER A 107 14.52 -2.65 1.47
C SER A 107 13.24 -3.29 0.96
N ILE A 108 12.87 -3.04 -0.30
CA ILE A 108 11.71 -3.67 -0.94
C ILE A 108 11.86 -5.19 -0.94
N THR A 109 13.03 -5.68 -1.37
CA THR A 109 13.30 -7.12 -1.46
C THR A 109 13.32 -7.78 -0.08
N LYS A 110 13.89 -7.11 0.93
CA LYS A 110 13.90 -7.61 2.30
C LYS A 110 12.50 -7.71 2.89
N VAL A 111 11.61 -6.76 2.61
CA VAL A 111 10.20 -6.85 3.01
C VAL A 111 9.53 -8.03 2.32
N LEU A 112 9.65 -8.14 0.99
CA LEU A 112 9.04 -9.22 0.23
C LEU A 112 9.52 -10.61 0.69
N TYR A 113 10.80 -10.74 1.02
CA TYR A 113 11.37 -11.96 1.59
C TYR A 113 10.82 -12.27 2.99
N LEU A 114 10.82 -11.28 3.87
CA LEU A 114 10.33 -11.46 5.25
C LEU A 114 8.84 -11.80 5.29
N MET A 115 8.04 -11.26 4.36
CA MET A 115 6.62 -11.61 4.22
C MET A 115 6.41 -13.13 4.08
N GLU A 116 7.27 -13.85 3.38
CA GLU A 116 7.15 -15.31 3.24
C GLU A 116 7.32 -16.05 4.56
N SER A 117 7.94 -15.41 5.56
CA SER A 117 8.21 -15.99 6.88
C SER A 117 7.09 -15.72 7.90
N PHE A 118 6.09 -14.88 7.58
CA PHE A 118 4.99 -14.57 8.49
C PHE A 118 3.72 -15.37 8.14
N PRO A 119 2.96 -15.84 9.16
CA PRO A 119 1.61 -16.36 8.95
C PRO A 119 0.75 -15.32 8.23
N ASN A 120 0.03 -15.73 7.19
CA ASN A 120 -0.77 -14.84 6.34
C ASN A 120 0.03 -13.69 5.72
N LYS A 121 1.37 -13.80 5.64
CA LYS A 121 2.29 -12.78 5.07
C LYS A 121 2.14 -11.36 5.64
N ILE A 122 1.55 -11.21 6.84
CA ILE A 122 1.37 -9.92 7.51
C ILE A 122 2.65 -9.60 8.26
N VAL A 123 3.42 -8.65 7.76
CA VAL A 123 4.62 -8.14 8.44
C VAL A 123 4.20 -7.10 9.49
N PRO A 124 4.62 -7.26 10.76
CA PRO A 124 4.39 -6.27 11.80
C PRO A 124 5.01 -4.89 11.48
N PRO A 125 4.36 -3.77 11.85
CA PRO A 125 4.86 -2.42 11.55
C PRO A 125 6.27 -2.13 12.10
N ASP A 126 6.60 -2.66 13.27
CA ASP A 126 7.92 -2.55 13.93
C ASP A 126 9.03 -3.23 13.13
N VAL A 127 8.77 -4.43 12.58
CA VAL A 127 9.71 -5.14 11.70
C VAL A 127 9.99 -4.34 10.43
N LEU A 128 8.96 -3.71 9.86
CA LEU A 128 9.12 -2.84 8.69
C LEU A 128 9.97 -1.62 9.00
N ILE A 129 9.66 -0.93 10.10
CA ILE A 129 10.43 0.23 10.54
C ILE A 129 11.91 -0.13 10.67
N ASP A 130 12.24 -1.29 11.23
CA ASP A 130 13.63 -1.73 11.40
C ASP A 130 14.35 -2.03 10.08
N ILE A 131 13.66 -2.62 9.09
CA ILE A 131 14.20 -2.83 7.74
C ILE A 131 14.63 -1.51 7.10
N PHE A 132 13.81 -0.47 7.25
CA PHE A 132 14.08 0.82 6.61
C PHE A 132 14.99 1.74 7.45
N LYS A 133 15.10 1.52 8.77
CA LYS A 133 16.08 2.21 9.63
C LYS A 133 17.51 1.82 9.31
N THR A 134 17.77 0.56 8.92
CA THR A 134 19.13 0.08 8.62
C THR A 134 19.81 0.77 7.42
N GLN A 135 19.10 1.60 6.65
CA GLN A 135 19.67 2.36 5.53
C GLN A 135 20.15 3.78 5.90
N TYR A 136 20.04 4.17 7.17
CA TYR A 136 20.48 5.48 7.67
C TYR A 136 21.67 5.42 8.63
N ASN A 137 22.29 4.24 8.79
CA ASN A 137 23.53 4.04 9.55
C ASN A 137 24.74 3.92 8.62
#